data_AF-A0A7C5M4H5-F1
#
_entry.id   AF-A0A7C5M4H5-F1
#
_cell.length_a   1.000
_cell.length_b   1.000
_cell.length_c   1.000
_cell.angle_alpha   90.00
_cell.angle_beta   90.00
_cell.angle_gamma   90.00
#
_symmetry.space_group_name_H-M   'P 1'
#
loop_
_entity.id
_entity.type
_entity.pdbx_description
1 polymer ?
#
loop_
_entity_poly.entity_id
_entity_poly.type
_entity_poly.pdbx_seq_one_letter_code
_entity_poly.pdbx_strand_id
1 'polypeptide(L)' 'MKTFTVKTAKREQLVDITAEVMEIISKSGVNSGICVLYVPHTTAAITINENADPSVRVDIEETLSKLVP' A
#
# COMPACT_ATOMS: atom_id res chain seq x y z
N MET A 1 1.24 -18.37 0.62
CA MET A 1 0.96 -17.13 -0.15
C MET A 1 -0.50 -16.78 0.03
N LYS A 2 -0.81 -15.53 0.39
CA LYS A 2 -2.18 -15.02 0.55
C LYS A 2 -2.36 -13.84 -0.39
N THR A 3 -3.56 -13.69 -0.95
CA THR A 3 -3.91 -12.62 -1.88
C THR A 3 -5.17 -11.95 -1.38
N PHE A 4 -5.23 -10.62 -1.48
CA PHE A 4 -6.43 -9.84 -1.22
C PHE A 4 -6.57 -8.74 -2.28
N THR A 5 -7.79 -8.24 -2.44
CA THR A 5 -8.12 -7.23 -3.45
C THR A 5 -8.18 -5.85 -2.81
N VAL A 6 -7.47 -4.89 -3.39
CA VAL A 6 -7.55 -3.48 -3.03
C VAL A 6 -8.44 -2.77 -4.04
N LYS A 7 -9.43 -2.01 -3.57
CA LYS A 7 -10.29 -1.19 -4.43
C LYS A 7 -9.78 0.25 -4.43
N THR A 8 -9.59 0.81 -5.61
CA THR A 8 -9.26 2.24 -5.79
C THR A 8 -10.51 3.01 -6.22
N ALA A 9 -10.59 4.28 -5.81
CA ALA A 9 -11.68 5.20 -6.13
C ALA A 9 -11.23 6.33 -7.07
N LYS A 10 -9.92 6.53 -7.23
CA LYS A 10 -9.31 7.55 -8.09
C LYS A 10 -8.27 6.92 -9.01
N ARG A 11 -7.89 7.64 -10.07
CA ARG A 11 -6.83 7.24 -11.02
C ARG A 11 -5.48 7.07 -10.32
N GLU A 12 -5.14 8.03 -9.48
CA GLU A 12 -3.95 8.03 -8.61
C GLU A 12 -4.43 8.05 -7.16
N GLN A 13 -3.99 7.08 -6.37
CA GLN A 13 -4.41 6.94 -4.98
C GLN A 13 -3.41 6.14 -4.16
N LEU A 14 -3.02 6.67 -3.01
CA LEU A 14 -2.33 5.94 -1.95
C LEU A 14 -3.36 5.33 -1.01
N VAL A 15 -3.52 4.00 -1.10
CA VAL A 15 -4.38 3.23 -0.22
C VAL A 15 -3.54 2.60 0.88
N ASP A 16 -3.91 2.87 2.14
CA ASP A 16 -3.30 2.18 3.29
C ASP A 16 -3.84 0.76 3.38
N ILE A 17 -2.95 -0.22 3.36
CA ILE A 17 -3.23 -1.66 3.42
C ILE A 17 -2.67 -2.32 4.70
N THR A 18 -2.23 -1.51 5.67
CA THR A 18 -1.54 -1.99 6.87
C THR A 18 -2.41 -2.93 7.68
N ALA A 19 -3.71 -2.61 7.81
CA ALA A 19 -4.65 -3.42 8.60
C ALA A 19 -4.85 -4.82 8.00
N GLU A 20 -5.02 -4.91 6.68
CA GLU A 20 -5.19 -6.16 5.95
C GLU A 20 -3.92 -7.02 6.02
N VAL A 21 -2.74 -6.41 5.89
CA VAL A 21 -1.46 -7.10 6.03
C VAL A 21 -1.29 -7.65 7.46
N MET A 22 -1.62 -6.85 8.48
CA MET A 22 -1.55 -7.28 9.88
C MET A 22 -2.54 -8.41 10.21
N GLU A 23 -3.74 -8.37 9.65
CA GLU A 23 -4.71 -9.45 9.78
C GLU A 23 -4.18 -10.76 9.16
N ILE A 24 -3.54 -10.68 7.99
CA ILE A 24 -2.94 -11.86 7.34
C ILE A 24 -1.77 -12.41 8.17
N ILE A 25 -0.89 -11.54 8.69
CA ILE A 25 0.26 -11.94 9.51
C ILE A 25 -0.21 -12.59 10.82
N SER A 26 -1.15 -11.99 11.53
CA SER A 26 -1.68 -12.55 12.78
C SER A 26 -2.30 -13.95 12.59
N LYS A 27 -3.00 -14.16 11.46
CA LYS A 27 -3.56 -15.48 11.09
C LYS A 27 -2.53 -16.49 10.62
N SER A 28 -1.31 -16.06 10.28
CA SER A 28 -0.25 -16.95 9.81
C SER A 28 0.41 -17.77 10.92
N GLY A 29 0.30 -17.33 12.19
CA GLY A 29 0.97 -17.95 13.34
C GLY A 29 2.49 -17.75 13.37
N VAL A 30 3.04 -16.90 12.47
CA VAL A 30 4.47 -16.59 12.42
C VAL A 30 4.82 -15.57 13.51
N ASN A 31 5.77 -15.93 14.39
CA ASN A 31 6.23 -15.04 15.47
C ASN A 31 7.41 -14.15 15.04
N SER A 32 8.23 -14.59 14.08
CA SER A 32 9.37 -13.84 13.57
C SER A 32 9.71 -14.29 12.15
N GLY A 33 10.02 -13.34 11.27
CA GLY A 33 10.31 -13.61 9.87
C GLY A 33 10.22 -12.36 9.02
N ILE A 34 10.11 -12.55 7.70
CA ILE A 34 9.99 -11.48 6.71
C ILE A 34 8.62 -11.60 6.03
N CYS A 35 7.90 -10.48 5.96
CA CYS A 35 6.71 -10.36 5.14
C CYS A 35 7.10 -9.74 3.79
N VAL A 36 6.92 -10.50 2.70
CA VAL A 36 7.14 -10.00 1.34
C VAL A 36 5.79 -9.64 0.73
N LEU A 37 5.64 -8.38 0.36
CA LEU A 37 4.47 -7.89 -0.36
C LEU A 37 4.79 -7.75 -1.84
N TYR A 38 3.84 -8.09 -2.70
CA TYR A 38 4.01 -8.06 -4.15
C TYR A 38 2.73 -7.57 -4.83
N VAL A 39 2.87 -6.66 -5.80
CA VAL A 39 1.79 -6.19 -6.66
C VAL A 39 1.96 -6.80 -8.05
N PRO A 40 1.00 -7.61 -8.55
CA PRO A 40 1.09 -8.23 -9.87
C PRO A 40 0.66 -7.29 -11.01
N HIS A 41 0.69 -5.97 -10.81
CA HIS A 41 0.24 -4.96 -11.77
C HIS A 41 1.40 -4.05 -12.14
N THR A 42 1.51 -3.69 -13.42
CA THR A 42 2.56 -2.79 -13.91
C THR A 42 2.28 -1.31 -13.64
N THR A 43 1.03 -0.98 -13.28
CA THR A 43 0.56 0.40 -13.05
C THR A 43 0.28 0.70 -11.58
N ALA A 44 0.75 -0.15 -10.66
CA ALA A 44 0.62 0.05 -9.22
C ALA A 44 1.89 -0.45 -8.52
N ALA A 45 2.18 0.11 -7.35
CA ALA A 45 3.37 -0.21 -6.57
C ALA A 45 3.06 -0.30 -5.08
N ILE A 46 4.01 -0.81 -4.32
CA ILE A 46 3.99 -0.81 -2.85
C ILE A 46 5.03 0.18 -2.38
N THR A 47 4.68 0.99 -1.41
CA THR A 47 5.60 1.89 -0.72
C THR A 47 5.32 1.86 0.79
N ILE A 48 6.33 2.19 1.59
CA ILE A 48 6.21 2.40 3.03
C ILE A 48 6.56 3.85 3.28
N ASN A 49 5.64 4.59 3.88
CA ASN A 49 5.79 6.02 4.17
C ASN A 49 4.98 6.40 5.42
N GLU A 50 4.95 7.68 5.75
CA GLU A 50 4.24 8.23 6.90
C GLU A 50 2.73 7.94 6.87
N ASN A 51 2.19 7.57 8.04
CA ASN A 51 0.77 7.27 8.22
C ASN A 51 0.09 8.12 9.33
N ALA A 52 0.77 9.14 9.84
CA ALA A 52 0.25 9.99 10.91
C ALA A 52 -0.52 11.20 10.36
N ASP A 53 0.08 11.95 9.44
CA ASP A 53 -0.56 13.07 8.76
C ASP A 53 -1.12 12.65 7.39
N PRO A 54 -2.44 12.74 7.15
CA PRO A 54 -3.03 12.44 5.85
C PRO A 54 -2.54 13.39 4.72
N SER A 55 -2.03 14.58 5.04
CA SER A 55 -1.55 15.55 4.06
C SER A 55 -0.40 14.99 3.20
N VAL A 56 0.49 14.20 3.81
CA VAL A 56 1.66 13.60 3.14
C VAL A 56 1.24 12.73 1.96
N ARG A 57 0.14 12.00 2.07
CA ARG A 57 -0.35 11.16 0.97
C ARG A 57 -0.84 12.02 -0.19
N VAL A 58 -1.55 13.11 0.10
CA VAL A 58 -2.04 14.05 -0.91
C VAL A 58 -0.86 14.71 -1.62
N ASP A 59 0.16 15.15 -0.87
CA ASP A 59 1.34 15.79 -1.43
C ASP A 59 2.11 14.85 -2.37
N ILE A 60 2.24 13.57 -2.00
CA ILE A 60 2.88 12.55 -2.85
C ILE A 60 2.06 12.32 -4.13
N GLU A 61 0.74 12.14 -4.00
CA GLU A 61 -0.16 11.97 -5.16
C GLU A 61 -0.01 13.15 -6.12
N GLU A 62 -0.14 14.39 -5.63
CA GLU A 62 -0.04 15.59 -6.45
C GLU A 62 1.34 15.77 -7.08
N THR A 63 2.40 15.49 -6.33
CA THR A 63 3.78 15.68 -6.82
C THR A 63 4.10 14.68 -7.92
N LEU A 64 3.71 13.41 -7.76
CA LEU A 64 3.91 12.40 -8.81
C LEU A 64 3.13 12.75 -10.08
N SER A 65 1.88 13.20 -9.93
CA SER A 65 1.03 13.66 -11.04
C SER A 65 1.66 14.82 -11.81
N LYS A 66 2.29 15.76 -11.10
CA LYS A 66 3.01 16.91 -11.71
C LYS A 66 4.32 16.50 -12.37
N LEU A 67 5.05 15.53 -11.80
CA LEU A 67 6.33 15.06 -12.31
C LEU A 67 6.19 14.19 -13.57
N VAL A 68 5.13 13.39 -13.67
CA VAL A 68 4.90 12.44 -14.78
C VAL A 68 3.41 12.48 -15.20
N PRO A 69 3.00 13.46 -16.02
CA PRO A 69 1.60 13.65 -16.43
C PRO A 69 1.06 12.59 -17.42
#